data_AF-F3QV86-F1
#
_entry.id   AF-F3QV86-F1
#
_cell.length_a   1.000
_cell.length_b   1.000
_cell.length_c   1.000
_cell.angle_alpha   90.00
_cell.angle_beta   90.00
_cell.angle_gamma   90.00
#
_symmetry.space_group_name_H-M   'P 1'
#
loop_
_entity.id
_entity.type
_entity.pdbx_description
1 polymer ?
#
loop_
_entity_poly.entity_id
_entity_poly.type
_entity_poly.pdbx_seq_one_letter_code
_entity_poly.pdbx_strand_id
1 'polypeptide(L)'
;MKKRNFQTVFMLLLILLCGTNIACGNQKTSQDTPEEKTDEYGQLLIQIMEYSGSMDKFNDYQLAFIPMAQEKIQESDKSEFKKMSEEEKEQAAREMTQKYFKGAFKKDLADLLSPYFRKEVSLEQLKDYAARLKDEKVRIAMQHVLTASSSSVIEESISQGMEVILTGEKPETVSPKACTDTYRKWFEEYYTISDAQATIDNVLSQLNNMIPQNGDSPEIPNADLIEKMIDYVKENMKTCMLNAYTDHVSEDDLRTLCEMQKQPSAQAALKASQNMAHNIMSVGMEIIAKYNTWLDSQL
;
A
#
# COMPACT_ATOMS: atom_id res chain seq x y z
N MET A 1 -22.73 0.60 11.42
CA MET A 1 -21.49 0.50 10.63
C MET A 1 -21.40 -0.91 10.08
N LYS A 2 -21.77 -1.09 8.81
CA LYS A 2 -22.15 -2.40 8.22
C LYS A 2 -21.00 -2.93 7.36
N LYS A 3 -20.74 -4.25 7.40
CA LYS A 3 -20.07 -5.17 6.44
C LYS A 3 -19.04 -4.63 5.41
N ARG A 4 -19.37 -3.54 4.72
CA ARG A 4 -18.52 -2.75 3.82
C ARG A 4 -17.23 -2.27 4.48
N ASN A 5 -17.27 -1.83 5.73
CA ASN A 5 -16.06 -1.28 6.38
C ASN A 5 -14.99 -2.34 6.66
N PHE A 6 -15.34 -3.57 7.05
CA PHE A 6 -14.32 -4.61 7.33
C PHE A 6 -13.69 -5.12 6.03
N GLN A 7 -14.47 -5.38 4.98
CA GLN A 7 -13.93 -5.81 3.68
C GLN A 7 -13.13 -4.71 2.98
N THR A 8 -13.56 -3.45 3.06
CA THR A 8 -12.81 -2.31 2.51
C THR A 8 -11.55 -2.03 3.32
N VAL A 9 -11.57 -2.14 4.65
CA VAL A 9 -10.36 -2.01 5.49
C VAL A 9 -9.42 -3.21 5.29
N PHE A 10 -9.93 -4.43 5.17
CA PHE A 10 -9.16 -5.65 4.90
C PHE A 10 -8.53 -5.66 3.50
N MET A 11 -9.23 -5.16 2.47
CA MET A 11 -8.69 -4.94 1.12
C MET A 11 -7.70 -3.76 1.09
N LEU A 12 -8.02 -2.62 1.71
CA LEU A 12 -7.11 -1.47 1.81
C LEU A 12 -5.83 -1.85 2.55
N LEU A 13 -5.94 -2.62 3.64
CA LEU A 13 -4.82 -3.28 4.28
C LEU A 13 -4.16 -4.19 3.27
N LEU A 14 -4.75 -5.30 2.80
CA LEU A 14 -4.03 -6.27 1.96
C LEU A 14 -3.31 -5.65 0.75
N ILE A 15 -3.86 -4.60 0.14
CA ILE A 15 -3.22 -3.90 -0.98
C ILE A 15 -2.15 -2.88 -0.50
N LEU A 16 -2.31 -2.21 0.65
CA LEU A 16 -1.19 -1.51 1.32
C LEU A 16 -0.06 -2.50 1.68
N LEU A 17 -0.42 -3.71 2.08
CA LEU A 17 0.48 -4.72 2.64
C LEU A 17 1.26 -5.49 1.58
N CYS A 18 0.67 -5.71 0.40
CA CYS A 18 1.36 -6.29 -0.75
C CYS A 18 2.07 -5.22 -1.61
N GLY A 19 1.68 -3.94 -1.51
CA GLY A 19 2.15 -2.87 -2.39
C GLY A 19 3.19 -1.89 -1.84
N THR A 20 3.54 -1.89 -0.54
CA THR A 20 4.31 -0.77 0.06
C THR A 20 5.61 -1.10 0.80
N ASN A 21 6.30 -2.19 0.45
CA ASN A 21 7.77 -2.20 0.61
C ASN A 21 8.41 -1.49 -0.59
N ILE A 22 8.29 -0.16 -0.59
CA ILE A 22 8.91 0.81 -1.51
C ILE A 22 8.96 0.37 -2.99
N ALA A 23 7.81 0.47 -3.65
CA ALA A 23 7.65 0.59 -5.10
C ALA A 23 6.26 1.26 -5.33
N CYS A 24 5.97 2.12 -6.31
CA CYS A 24 5.28 1.73 -7.56
C CYS A 24 5.11 2.72 -8.80
N GLY A 25 5.99 2.90 -9.81
CA GLY A 25 5.87 3.84 -10.97
C GLY A 25 4.51 3.86 -11.72
N ASN A 26 4.06 5.01 -12.26
CA ASN A 26 4.06 5.40 -13.68
C ASN A 26 3.69 6.91 -13.88
N GLN A 27 4.60 7.72 -14.43
CA GLN A 27 4.39 9.17 -14.61
C GLN A 27 3.17 9.56 -15.48
N LYS A 28 2.35 10.48 -14.94
CA LYS A 28 1.92 11.67 -15.69
C LYS A 28 2.53 12.91 -15.03
N THR A 29 3.20 13.71 -15.85
CA THR A 29 3.75 15.03 -15.50
C THR A 29 2.67 15.90 -14.82
N SER A 30 2.80 16.16 -13.52
CA SER A 30 1.96 17.16 -12.83
C SER A 30 2.64 18.52 -12.90
N GLN A 31 1.93 19.48 -13.48
CA GLN A 31 2.31 20.90 -13.50
C GLN A 31 2.37 21.49 -12.10
N ASP A 32 3.29 22.45 -11.96
CA ASP A 32 3.62 23.22 -10.77
C ASP A 32 2.39 23.68 -9.98
N THR A 33 2.32 23.27 -8.71
CA THR A 33 1.46 23.88 -7.69
C THR A 33 2.38 24.45 -6.60
N PRO A 34 2.11 25.62 -6.00
CA PRO A 34 3.07 26.29 -5.13
C PRO A 34 3.37 25.46 -3.87
N GLU A 35 4.61 25.04 -3.70
CA GLU A 35 5.06 24.26 -2.54
C GLU A 35 5.14 25.14 -1.28
N GLU A 36 4.41 24.75 -0.22
CA GLU A 36 4.85 25.06 1.14
C GLU A 36 6.21 24.39 1.39
N LYS A 37 7.15 25.11 2.03
CA LYS A 37 8.56 24.70 2.19
C LYS A 37 8.70 23.36 2.92
N THR A 38 8.80 22.26 2.17
CA THR A 38 9.33 20.97 2.64
C THR A 38 10.86 21.04 2.66
N ASP A 39 11.51 20.48 3.69
CA ASP A 39 12.97 20.43 3.73
C ASP A 39 13.55 19.43 2.71
N GLU A 40 14.86 19.47 2.48
CA GLU A 40 15.54 18.63 1.48
C GLU A 40 15.23 17.13 1.66
N TYR A 41 15.11 16.68 2.90
CA TYR A 41 14.82 15.28 3.22
C TYR A 41 13.38 14.91 2.83
N GLY A 42 12.39 15.75 3.18
CA GLY A 42 11.01 15.52 2.79
C GLY A 42 10.84 15.57 1.26
N GLN A 43 11.57 16.45 0.57
CA GLN A 43 11.58 16.48 -0.90
C GLN A 43 12.14 15.20 -1.52
N LEU A 44 13.19 14.63 -0.93
CA LEU A 44 13.74 13.34 -1.37
C LEU A 44 12.77 12.18 -1.10
N LEU A 45 12.01 12.21 0.00
CA LEU A 45 10.95 11.21 0.25
C LEU A 45 9.86 11.29 -0.80
N ILE A 46 9.42 12.50 -1.19
CA ILE A 46 8.45 12.69 -2.28
C ILE A 46 9.01 12.10 -3.58
N GLN A 47 10.24 12.44 -3.94
CA GLN A 47 10.90 11.88 -5.13
C GLN A 47 10.98 10.36 -5.08
N ILE A 48 11.35 9.77 -3.95
CA ILE A 48 11.37 8.32 -3.76
C ILE A 48 9.99 7.75 -4.01
N MET A 49 8.92 8.33 -3.44
CA MET A 49 7.55 7.86 -3.67
C MET A 49 7.09 8.02 -5.11
N GLU A 50 7.62 8.98 -5.87
CA GLU A 50 7.31 9.19 -7.28
C GLU A 50 8.08 8.24 -8.22
N TYR A 51 9.36 8.01 -7.96
CA TYR A 51 10.19 7.12 -8.77
C TYR A 51 9.98 5.66 -8.44
N SER A 52 9.82 5.37 -7.14
CA SER A 52 9.31 4.08 -6.72
C SER A 52 7.97 3.91 -7.40
N GLY A 53 7.12 4.97 -7.30
CA GLY A 53 5.78 5.38 -7.81
C GLY A 53 4.57 5.09 -6.92
N SER A 54 4.80 4.79 -5.64
CA SER A 54 3.75 4.54 -4.64
C SER A 54 2.57 5.55 -4.70
N MET A 55 2.80 6.76 -5.20
CA MET A 55 1.78 7.77 -5.48
C MET A 55 0.62 7.31 -6.38
N ASP A 56 0.85 6.50 -7.41
CA ASP A 56 -0.23 6.07 -8.30
C ASP A 56 -1.18 5.09 -7.62
N LYS A 57 -0.64 4.23 -6.74
CA LYS A 57 -1.47 3.37 -5.91
C LYS A 57 -2.32 4.15 -4.93
N PHE A 58 -1.78 5.22 -4.35
CA PHE A 58 -2.60 6.10 -3.53
C PHE A 58 -3.72 6.79 -4.33
N ASN A 59 -3.48 7.12 -5.60
CA ASN A 59 -4.52 7.64 -6.48
C ASN A 59 -5.64 6.62 -6.75
N ASP A 60 -5.34 5.32 -6.80
CA ASP A 60 -6.39 4.29 -6.91
C ASP A 60 -7.32 4.30 -5.68
N TYR A 61 -6.80 4.65 -4.49
CA TYR A 61 -7.58 4.74 -3.25
C TYR A 61 -8.31 6.05 -3.02
N GLN A 62 -8.12 7.06 -3.87
CA GLN A 62 -8.83 8.33 -3.74
C GLN A 62 -10.35 8.10 -3.65
N LEU A 63 -10.87 7.05 -4.31
CA LEU A 63 -12.29 6.70 -4.29
C LEU A 63 -12.81 6.41 -2.87
N ALA A 64 -11.97 5.87 -1.98
CA ALA A 64 -12.33 5.60 -0.60
C ALA A 64 -12.48 6.87 0.26
N PHE A 65 -11.92 8.01 -0.19
CA PHE A 65 -11.96 9.30 0.51
C PHE A 65 -13.13 10.19 0.07
N ILE A 66 -13.79 9.88 -1.06
CA ILE A 66 -14.96 10.62 -1.56
C ILE A 66 -16.11 10.64 -0.55
N PRO A 67 -16.50 9.51 0.10
CA PRO A 67 -17.63 9.53 1.04
C PRO A 67 -17.40 10.47 2.22
N MET A 68 -16.17 10.63 2.70
CA MET A 68 -15.83 11.55 3.79
C MET A 68 -16.01 13.02 3.38
N ALA A 69 -15.60 13.37 2.15
CA ALA A 69 -15.87 14.70 1.60
C ALA A 69 -17.37 14.93 1.40
N GLN A 70 -18.09 13.92 0.90
CA GLN A 70 -19.53 14.01 0.70
C GLN A 70 -20.28 14.24 2.02
N GLU A 71 -19.92 13.52 3.08
CA GLU A 71 -20.47 13.70 4.43
C GLU A 71 -20.22 15.13 4.94
N LYS A 72 -18.99 15.63 4.87
CA LYS A 72 -18.69 17.01 5.29
C LYS A 72 -19.40 18.08 4.45
N ILE A 73 -19.57 17.86 3.15
CA ILE A 73 -20.35 18.75 2.28
C ILE A 73 -21.83 18.75 2.68
N GLN A 74 -22.39 17.58 3.00
CA GLN A 74 -23.78 17.44 3.46
C GLN A 74 -24.01 18.13 4.80
N GLU A 75 -23.02 18.09 5.71
CA GLU A 75 -23.06 18.75 7.01
C GLU A 75 -22.71 20.25 6.97
N SER A 76 -22.16 20.76 5.84
CA SER A 76 -21.72 22.14 5.74
C SER A 76 -22.89 23.14 5.80
N ASP A 77 -22.68 24.21 6.59
CA ASP A 77 -23.64 25.31 6.68
C ASP A 77 -23.55 26.31 5.53
N LYS A 78 -22.55 26.18 4.65
CA LYS A 78 -22.38 27.10 3.52
C LYS A 78 -23.55 27.01 2.54
N SER A 79 -24.08 28.17 2.19
CA SER A 79 -25.30 28.28 1.36
C SER A 79 -25.16 27.70 -0.05
N GLU A 80 -23.93 27.56 -0.55
CA GLU A 80 -23.62 26.94 -1.84
C GLU A 80 -23.90 25.43 -1.84
N PHE A 81 -23.47 24.71 -0.80
CA PHE A 81 -23.68 23.26 -0.69
C PHE A 81 -25.12 22.88 -0.34
N LYS A 82 -25.83 23.73 0.41
CA LYS A 82 -27.26 23.50 0.73
C LYS A 82 -28.18 23.56 -0.49
N LYS A 83 -27.78 24.24 -1.55
CA LYS A 83 -28.56 24.39 -2.79
C LYS A 83 -28.23 23.33 -3.85
N MET A 84 -27.15 22.58 -3.66
CA MET A 84 -26.75 21.50 -4.55
C MET A 84 -27.68 20.29 -4.39
N SER A 85 -28.02 19.67 -5.51
CA SER A 85 -28.56 18.32 -5.58
C SER A 85 -27.54 17.30 -5.06
N GLU A 86 -27.98 16.07 -4.79
CA GLU A 86 -27.06 15.02 -4.33
C GLU A 86 -25.99 14.65 -5.37
N GLU A 87 -26.32 14.72 -6.66
CA GLU A 87 -25.36 14.51 -7.76
C GLU A 87 -24.29 15.60 -7.79
N GLU A 88 -24.67 16.87 -7.58
CA GLU A 88 -23.74 17.99 -7.50
C GLU A 88 -22.83 17.90 -6.27
N LYS A 89 -23.34 17.44 -5.12
CA LYS A 89 -22.52 17.19 -3.92
C LYS A 89 -21.53 16.05 -4.13
N GLU A 90 -21.94 14.98 -4.81
CA GLU A 90 -21.04 13.87 -5.14
C GLU A 90 -19.91 14.34 -6.08
N GLN A 91 -20.24 15.16 -7.08
CA GLN A 91 -19.24 15.73 -7.98
C GLN A 91 -18.29 16.69 -7.24
N ALA A 92 -18.81 17.56 -6.37
CA ALA A 92 -18.00 18.44 -5.53
C ALA A 92 -17.07 17.64 -4.60
N ALA A 93 -17.56 16.56 -3.99
CA ALA A 93 -16.75 15.66 -3.17
C ALA A 93 -15.61 15.03 -3.99
N ARG A 94 -15.89 14.56 -5.22
CA ARG A 94 -14.87 14.02 -6.13
C ARG A 94 -13.79 15.05 -6.46
N GLU A 95 -14.17 16.27 -6.77
CA GLU A 95 -13.25 17.36 -7.11
C GLU A 95 -12.37 17.77 -5.91
N MET A 96 -12.96 17.86 -4.72
CA MET A 96 -12.21 18.14 -3.49
C MET A 96 -11.20 17.04 -3.17
N THR A 97 -11.62 15.77 -3.24
CA THR A 97 -10.70 14.65 -3.05
C THR A 97 -9.55 14.71 -4.06
N GLN A 98 -9.84 14.90 -5.35
CA GLN A 98 -8.80 15.02 -6.38
C GLN A 98 -7.84 16.18 -6.12
N LYS A 99 -8.35 17.33 -5.64
CA LYS A 99 -7.54 18.50 -5.30
C LYS A 99 -6.56 18.19 -4.16
N TYR A 100 -7.00 17.46 -3.13
CA TYR A 100 -6.11 17.01 -2.05
C TYR A 100 -5.01 16.09 -2.56
N PHE A 101 -5.37 15.03 -3.30
CA PHE A 101 -4.42 14.03 -3.80
C PHE A 101 -3.40 14.61 -4.79
N LYS A 102 -3.81 15.59 -5.61
CA LYS A 102 -2.90 16.32 -6.52
C LYS A 102 -2.02 17.36 -5.81
N GLY A 103 -2.45 17.87 -4.66
CA GLY A 103 -1.76 18.94 -3.92
C GLY A 103 -1.16 18.45 -2.60
N ALA A 104 -1.90 18.64 -1.51
CA ALA A 104 -1.42 18.46 -0.14
C ALA A 104 -0.96 17.04 0.20
N PHE A 105 -1.53 16.02 -0.44
CA PHE A 105 -1.31 14.61 -0.06
C PHE A 105 0.17 14.17 -0.09
N LYS A 106 0.94 14.56 -1.11
CA LYS A 106 2.37 14.19 -1.23
C LYS A 106 3.18 14.67 -0.03
N LYS A 107 2.98 15.93 0.35
CA LYS A 107 3.66 16.55 1.49
C LYS A 107 3.19 15.92 2.80
N ASP A 108 1.88 15.75 2.96
CA ASP A 108 1.30 15.15 4.16
C ASP A 108 1.81 13.73 4.41
N LEU A 109 1.95 12.95 3.34
CA LEU A 109 2.56 11.63 3.38
C LEU A 109 4.06 11.71 3.70
N ALA A 110 4.82 12.58 3.03
CA ALA A 110 6.25 12.72 3.31
C ALA A 110 6.54 13.16 4.75
N ASP A 111 5.77 14.10 5.29
CA ASP A 111 5.86 14.56 6.68
C ASP A 111 5.56 13.41 7.67
N LEU A 112 4.56 12.57 7.35
CA LEU A 112 4.20 11.40 8.14
C LEU A 112 5.28 10.30 8.12
N LEU A 113 5.90 10.07 6.97
CA LEU A 113 6.95 9.06 6.80
C LEU A 113 8.32 9.50 7.35
N SER A 114 8.56 10.82 7.38
CA SER A 114 9.86 11.40 7.76
C SER A 114 10.43 10.88 9.08
N PRO A 115 9.67 10.79 10.19
CA PRO A 115 10.19 10.31 11.46
C PRO A 115 10.70 8.86 11.42
N TYR A 116 10.03 7.99 10.66
CA TYR A 116 10.45 6.59 10.49
C TYR A 116 11.75 6.50 9.70
N PHE A 117 11.81 7.23 8.58
CA PHE A 117 12.97 7.24 7.71
C PHE A 117 14.19 7.88 8.36
N ARG A 118 14.04 9.03 9.03
CA ARG A 118 15.18 9.71 9.68
C ARG A 118 15.83 8.92 10.80
N LYS A 119 15.10 8.00 11.42
CA LYS A 119 15.63 7.12 12.46
C LYS A 119 16.62 6.09 11.91
N GLU A 120 16.45 5.66 10.67
CA GLU A 120 17.21 4.55 10.07
C GLU A 120 18.05 4.97 8.84
N VAL A 121 17.71 6.08 8.19
CA VAL A 121 18.24 6.52 6.90
C VAL A 121 18.78 7.94 7.02
N SER A 122 20.10 8.09 6.89
CA SER A 122 20.74 9.40 6.78
C SER A 122 20.34 10.11 5.48
N LEU A 123 20.51 11.44 5.44
CA LEU A 123 20.23 12.23 4.24
C LEU A 123 21.04 11.74 3.01
N GLU A 124 22.31 11.39 3.19
CA GLU A 124 23.15 10.90 2.09
C GLU A 124 22.71 9.51 1.60
N GLN A 125 22.32 8.61 2.51
CA GLN A 125 21.71 7.34 2.10
C GLN A 125 20.40 7.55 1.34
N LEU A 126 19.59 8.53 1.75
CA LEU A 126 18.34 8.85 1.07
C LEU A 126 18.59 9.41 -0.35
N LYS A 127 19.60 10.27 -0.52
CA LYS A 127 20.05 10.76 -1.84
C LYS A 127 20.52 9.62 -2.73
N ASP A 128 21.37 8.74 -2.19
CA ASP A 128 21.88 7.57 -2.93
C ASP A 128 20.74 6.65 -3.36
N TYR A 129 19.76 6.42 -2.47
CA TYR A 129 18.60 5.60 -2.78
C TYR A 129 17.72 6.24 -3.86
N ALA A 130 17.41 7.54 -3.72
CA ALA A 130 16.65 8.30 -4.71
C ALA A 130 17.35 8.32 -6.08
N ALA A 131 18.68 8.45 -6.12
CA ALA A 131 19.45 8.43 -7.37
C ALA A 131 19.37 7.07 -8.07
N ARG A 132 19.36 5.96 -7.33
CA ARG A 132 19.21 4.61 -7.89
C ARG A 132 17.81 4.34 -8.41
N LEU A 133 16.78 4.84 -7.74
CA LEU A 133 15.40 4.75 -8.22
C LEU A 133 15.16 5.49 -9.55
N LYS A 134 16.02 6.46 -9.90
CA LYS A 134 15.99 7.13 -11.20
C LYS A 134 16.55 6.27 -12.34
N ASP A 135 17.29 5.21 -12.03
CA ASP A 135 17.80 4.31 -13.06
C ASP A 135 16.63 3.65 -13.80
N GLU A 136 16.65 3.75 -15.13
CA GLU A 136 15.53 3.30 -15.96
C GLU A 136 15.27 1.79 -15.81
N LYS A 137 16.32 0.98 -15.68
CA LYS A 137 16.16 -0.47 -15.51
C LYS A 137 15.52 -0.80 -14.17
N VAL A 138 15.97 -0.13 -13.11
CA VAL A 138 15.37 -0.27 -11.77
C VAL A 138 13.90 0.12 -11.82
N ARG A 139 13.57 1.26 -12.43
CA ARG A 139 12.18 1.75 -12.54
C ARG A 139 11.28 0.77 -13.31
N ILE A 140 11.76 0.23 -14.44
CA ILE A 140 11.02 -0.76 -15.23
C ILE A 140 10.83 -2.06 -14.44
N ALA A 141 11.89 -2.58 -13.82
CA ALA A 141 11.82 -3.79 -13.01
C ALA A 141 10.84 -3.63 -11.83
N MET A 142 10.87 -2.47 -11.17
CA MET A 142 9.90 -2.13 -10.14
C MET A 142 8.49 -2.12 -10.71
N GLN A 143 8.23 -1.47 -11.85
CA GLN A 143 6.92 -1.43 -12.53
C GLN A 143 6.33 -2.82 -12.77
N HIS A 144 7.16 -3.74 -13.25
CA HIS A 144 6.77 -5.13 -13.50
C HIS A 144 6.34 -5.83 -12.22
N VAL A 145 7.09 -5.66 -11.12
CA VAL A 145 6.72 -6.18 -9.79
C VAL A 145 5.36 -5.65 -9.32
N LEU A 146 5.01 -4.40 -9.65
CA LEU A 146 3.71 -3.83 -9.27
C LEU A 146 2.58 -4.42 -10.07
N THR A 147 2.83 -4.60 -11.36
CA THR A 147 1.86 -5.18 -12.27
C THR A 147 1.54 -6.59 -11.80
N ALA A 148 2.56 -7.35 -11.39
CA ALA A 148 2.39 -8.63 -10.70
C ALA A 148 1.62 -8.51 -9.39
N SER A 149 2.00 -7.58 -8.51
CA SER A 149 1.37 -7.43 -7.18
C SER A 149 -0.07 -6.92 -7.24
N SER A 150 -0.44 -6.27 -8.34
CA SER A 150 -1.79 -5.77 -8.62
C SER A 150 -2.60 -6.70 -9.52
N SER A 151 -2.00 -7.80 -9.97
CA SER A 151 -2.70 -8.80 -10.77
C SER A 151 -3.74 -9.49 -9.91
N SER A 152 -4.83 -9.92 -10.55
CA SER A 152 -5.87 -10.68 -9.85
C SER A 152 -5.37 -12.05 -9.38
N VAL A 153 -4.20 -12.52 -9.82
CA VAL A 153 -3.64 -13.83 -9.47
C VAL A 153 -3.54 -14.03 -7.96
N ILE A 154 -3.03 -13.04 -7.23
CA ILE A 154 -2.88 -13.13 -5.77
C ILE A 154 -4.27 -13.11 -5.10
N GLU A 155 -5.10 -12.14 -5.48
CA GLU A 155 -6.46 -11.97 -4.93
C GLU A 155 -7.33 -13.21 -5.17
N GLU A 156 -7.36 -13.74 -6.40
CA GLU A 156 -8.12 -14.92 -6.78
C GLU A 156 -7.65 -16.16 -6.01
N SER A 157 -6.34 -16.39 -5.93
CA SER A 157 -5.78 -17.54 -5.22
C SER A 157 -6.14 -17.51 -3.73
N ILE A 158 -5.99 -16.36 -3.09
CA ILE A 158 -6.28 -16.19 -1.67
C ILE A 158 -7.79 -16.27 -1.41
N SER A 159 -8.61 -15.63 -2.24
CA SER A 159 -10.08 -15.61 -2.08
C SER A 159 -10.68 -17.01 -2.21
N GLN A 160 -10.22 -17.81 -3.18
CA GLN A 160 -10.67 -19.20 -3.35
C GLN A 160 -10.42 -20.04 -2.09
N GLY A 161 -9.22 -19.94 -1.50
CA GLY A 161 -8.91 -20.66 -0.26
C GLY A 161 -9.72 -20.15 0.93
N MET A 162 -9.95 -18.85 1.04
CA MET A 162 -10.79 -18.27 2.08
C MET A 162 -12.25 -18.74 1.98
N GLU A 163 -12.81 -18.87 0.79
CA GLU A 163 -14.17 -19.40 0.58
C GLU A 163 -14.31 -20.84 1.07
N VAL A 164 -13.30 -21.68 0.84
CA VAL A 164 -13.28 -23.07 1.36
C VAL A 164 -13.15 -23.09 2.89
N ILE A 165 -12.35 -22.20 3.47
CA ILE A 165 -12.26 -22.07 4.94
C ILE A 165 -13.62 -21.69 5.53
N LEU A 166 -14.36 -20.79 4.88
CA LEU A 166 -15.69 -20.35 5.30
C LEU A 166 -16.74 -21.48 5.32
N THR A 167 -16.61 -22.51 4.47
CA THR A 167 -17.48 -23.68 4.50
C THR A 167 -17.11 -24.69 5.59
N GLY A 168 -16.01 -24.45 6.31
CA GLY A 168 -15.48 -25.34 7.35
C GLY A 168 -14.54 -26.41 6.82
N GLU A 169 -14.21 -26.37 5.53
CA GLU A 169 -13.29 -27.30 4.88
C GLU A 169 -11.84 -26.79 4.92
N LYS A 170 -10.88 -27.70 4.67
CA LYS A 170 -9.47 -27.33 4.56
C LYS A 170 -9.16 -26.97 3.11
N PRO A 171 -8.70 -25.74 2.80
CA PRO A 171 -8.33 -25.36 1.45
C PRO A 171 -7.07 -26.11 0.99
N GLU A 172 -6.96 -26.32 -0.31
CA GLU A 172 -5.73 -26.80 -0.92
C GLU A 172 -4.65 -25.70 -0.89
N THR A 173 -3.39 -26.14 -0.76
CA THR A 173 -2.24 -25.26 -0.90
C THR A 173 -2.07 -24.84 -2.35
N VAL A 174 -1.79 -23.56 -2.57
CA VAL A 174 -1.51 -23.00 -3.89
C VAL A 174 -0.27 -23.66 -4.47
N SER A 175 -0.41 -24.19 -5.69
CA SER A 175 0.70 -24.83 -6.40
C SER A 175 1.55 -23.80 -7.16
N PRO A 176 2.88 -23.92 -7.16
CA PRO A 176 3.74 -23.01 -7.90
C PRO A 176 3.61 -23.26 -9.42
N LYS A 177 3.51 -22.18 -10.20
CA LYS A 177 3.64 -22.21 -11.65
C LYS A 177 5.03 -22.70 -12.06
N ALA A 178 5.10 -23.36 -13.21
CA ALA A 178 6.37 -23.80 -13.78
C ALA A 178 7.23 -22.59 -14.17
N CYS A 179 8.49 -22.61 -13.76
CA CYS A 179 9.52 -21.62 -14.10
C CYS A 179 10.89 -22.30 -14.15
N THR A 180 11.89 -21.62 -14.70
CA THR A 180 13.27 -22.14 -14.75
C THR A 180 13.87 -22.17 -13.34
N ASP A 181 14.88 -23.03 -13.12
CA ASP A 181 15.61 -23.06 -11.85
C ASP A 181 16.32 -21.73 -11.57
N THR A 182 16.81 -21.07 -12.62
CA THR A 182 17.45 -19.74 -12.53
C THR A 182 16.46 -18.68 -12.08
N TYR A 183 15.26 -18.65 -12.67
CA TYR A 183 14.20 -17.73 -12.27
C TYR A 183 13.82 -17.93 -10.81
N ARG A 184 13.57 -19.19 -10.42
CA ARG A 184 13.22 -19.55 -9.05
C ARG A 184 14.29 -19.08 -8.07
N LYS A 185 15.58 -19.28 -8.39
CA LYS A 185 16.69 -18.79 -7.56
C LYS A 185 16.66 -17.27 -7.38
N TRP A 186 16.47 -16.51 -8.45
CA TRP A 186 16.42 -15.05 -8.36
C TRP A 186 15.19 -14.55 -7.59
N PHE A 187 14.04 -15.19 -7.77
CA PHE A 187 12.85 -14.89 -6.98
C PHE A 187 13.08 -15.13 -5.49
N GLU A 188 13.66 -16.28 -5.13
CA GLU A 188 13.98 -16.64 -3.75
C GLU A 188 14.97 -15.64 -3.11
N GLU A 189 15.98 -15.23 -3.87
CA GLU A 189 16.94 -14.23 -3.43
C GLU A 189 16.27 -12.87 -3.20
N TYR A 190 15.44 -12.42 -4.15
CA TYR A 190 14.70 -11.16 -4.04
C TYR A 190 13.73 -11.19 -2.85
N TYR A 191 12.95 -12.26 -2.71
CA TYR A 191 12.01 -12.47 -1.62
C TYR A 191 12.69 -12.41 -0.25
N THR A 192 13.89 -13.00 -0.15
CA THR A 192 14.69 -13.00 1.08
C THR A 192 15.28 -11.63 1.39
N ILE A 193 15.90 -10.96 0.41
CA ILE A 193 16.62 -9.69 0.65
C ILE A 193 15.68 -8.48 0.80
N SER A 194 14.47 -8.57 0.25
CA SER A 194 13.38 -7.62 0.52
C SER A 194 12.66 -7.90 1.85
N ASP A 195 13.02 -9.01 2.53
CA ASP A 195 12.40 -9.47 3.77
C ASP A 195 10.86 -9.47 3.70
N ALA A 196 10.35 -9.96 2.56
CA ALA A 196 8.93 -9.93 2.25
C ALA A 196 8.10 -10.71 3.29
N GLN A 197 8.63 -11.83 3.82
CA GLN A 197 7.98 -12.62 4.84
C GLN A 197 7.78 -11.82 6.14
N ALA A 198 8.80 -11.11 6.63
CA ALA A 198 8.66 -10.31 7.85
C ALA A 198 7.61 -9.22 7.68
N THR A 199 7.55 -8.59 6.50
CA THR A 199 6.48 -7.63 6.20
C THR A 199 5.12 -8.31 6.24
N ILE A 200 4.92 -9.45 5.57
CA ILE A 200 3.65 -10.20 5.62
C ILE A 200 3.27 -10.56 7.07
N ASP A 201 4.22 -11.00 7.89
CA ASP A 201 3.96 -11.43 9.26
C ASP A 201 3.55 -10.26 10.17
N ASN A 202 4.29 -9.14 10.12
CA ASN A 202 4.00 -7.92 10.92
C ASN A 202 2.59 -7.40 10.67
N VAL A 203 2.18 -7.55 9.44
CA VAL A 203 0.92 -7.09 8.91
C VAL A 203 -0.23 -7.97 9.37
N LEU A 204 -0.09 -9.28 9.19
CA LEU A 204 -1.10 -10.24 9.60
C LEU A 204 -1.24 -10.25 11.13
N SER A 205 -0.16 -9.95 11.87
CA SER A 205 -0.20 -9.81 13.32
C SER A 205 -1.09 -8.64 13.78
N GLN A 206 -1.07 -7.50 13.06
CA GLN A 206 -1.93 -6.36 13.38
C GLN A 206 -3.40 -6.66 13.09
N LEU A 207 -3.68 -7.40 12.01
CA LEU A 207 -5.04 -7.87 11.72
C LEU A 207 -5.57 -8.79 12.83
N ASN A 208 -4.73 -9.69 13.35
CA ASN A 208 -5.11 -10.56 14.47
C ASN A 208 -5.48 -9.76 15.73
N ASN A 209 -4.77 -8.66 16.00
CA ASN A 209 -5.04 -7.78 17.15
C ASN A 209 -6.33 -6.95 17.01
N MET A 210 -6.94 -6.91 15.81
CA MET A 210 -8.22 -6.22 15.58
C MET A 210 -9.44 -7.13 15.77
N ILE A 211 -9.25 -8.44 15.94
CA ILE A 211 -10.34 -9.36 16.24
C ILE A 211 -10.83 -9.04 17.65
N PRO A 212 -12.13 -8.73 17.84
CA PRO A 212 -12.65 -8.52 19.18
C PRO A 212 -12.45 -9.79 20.01
N GLN A 213 -11.67 -9.70 21.10
CA GLN A 213 -11.44 -10.84 21.99
C GLN A 213 -12.73 -11.30 22.72
N ASN A 214 -13.77 -10.47 22.69
CA ASN A 214 -15.07 -10.77 23.26
C ASN A 214 -16.04 -11.06 22.10
N GLY A 215 -16.46 -12.32 21.98
CA GLY A 215 -17.34 -12.86 20.93
C GLY A 215 -18.77 -12.33 20.92
N ASP A 216 -19.00 -11.05 21.25
CA ASP A 216 -20.32 -10.44 21.35
C ASP A 216 -20.83 -9.84 20.02
N SER A 217 -20.09 -10.01 18.92
CA SER A 217 -20.56 -9.61 17.59
C SER A 217 -20.95 -10.85 16.76
N PRO A 218 -22.25 -11.13 16.56
CA PRO A 218 -22.72 -12.27 15.78
C PRO A 218 -22.39 -12.19 14.28
N GLU A 219 -21.74 -11.11 13.83
CA GLU A 219 -21.40 -10.85 12.42
C GLU A 219 -19.90 -11.01 12.10
N ILE A 220 -19.05 -11.26 13.11
CA ILE A 220 -17.61 -11.48 12.91
C ILE A 220 -17.35 -12.99 12.94
N PRO A 221 -16.66 -13.55 11.92
CA PRO A 221 -16.29 -14.95 11.97
C PRO A 221 -15.54 -15.25 13.28
N ASN A 222 -15.90 -16.36 13.95
CA ASN A 222 -15.27 -16.82 15.20
C ASN A 222 -13.74 -16.71 15.09
N ALA A 223 -13.04 -16.34 16.17
CA ALA A 223 -11.59 -16.10 16.17
C ALA A 223 -10.80 -17.23 15.48
N ASP A 224 -11.20 -18.48 15.69
CA ASP A 224 -10.64 -19.67 15.02
C ASP A 224 -10.67 -19.61 13.49
N LEU A 225 -11.72 -19.03 12.90
CA LEU A 225 -11.89 -18.92 11.47
C LEU A 225 -10.95 -17.85 10.89
N ILE A 226 -10.76 -16.75 11.62
CA ILE A 226 -9.84 -15.69 11.23
C ILE A 226 -8.39 -16.17 11.36
N GLU A 227 -8.06 -16.93 12.41
CA GLU A 227 -6.75 -17.55 12.56
C GLU A 227 -6.45 -18.50 11.39
N LYS A 228 -7.39 -19.37 11.00
CA LYS A 228 -7.27 -20.22 9.82
C LYS A 228 -7.05 -19.43 8.52
N MET A 229 -7.74 -18.30 8.35
CA MET A 229 -7.55 -17.43 7.19
C MET A 229 -6.16 -16.79 7.19
N ILE A 230 -5.69 -16.31 8.34
CA ILE A 230 -4.35 -15.72 8.50
C ILE A 230 -3.27 -16.76 8.17
N ASP A 231 -3.40 -17.97 8.72
CA ASP A 231 -2.44 -19.05 8.48
C ASP A 231 -2.41 -19.45 7.01
N TYR A 232 -3.59 -19.55 6.37
CA TYR A 232 -3.66 -19.83 4.93
C TYR A 232 -2.94 -18.76 4.10
N VAL A 233 -3.11 -17.48 4.42
CA VAL A 233 -2.39 -16.40 3.74
C VAL A 233 -0.89 -16.53 3.94
N LYS A 234 -0.41 -16.78 5.18
CA LYS A 234 1.02 -16.95 5.47
C LYS A 234 1.63 -18.10 4.68
N GLU A 235 0.96 -19.24 4.65
CA GLU A 235 1.44 -20.45 3.98
C GLU A 235 1.52 -20.29 2.46
N ASN A 236 0.63 -19.49 1.85
CA ASN A 236 0.47 -19.45 0.41
C ASN A 236 1.00 -18.17 -0.26
N MET A 237 1.17 -17.07 0.49
CA MET A 237 1.51 -15.77 -0.09
C MET A 237 2.78 -15.80 -0.94
N LYS A 238 3.84 -16.48 -0.49
CA LYS A 238 5.08 -16.61 -1.27
C LYS A 238 4.83 -17.28 -2.63
N THR A 239 4.04 -18.34 -2.66
CA THR A 239 3.70 -19.06 -3.90
C THR A 239 2.81 -18.20 -4.79
N CYS A 240 1.84 -17.47 -4.23
CA CYS A 240 1.03 -16.51 -4.96
C CYS A 240 1.89 -15.42 -5.60
N MET A 241 2.85 -14.87 -4.86
CA MET A 241 3.82 -13.88 -5.38
C MET A 241 4.65 -14.46 -6.52
N LEU A 242 5.19 -15.69 -6.38
CA LEU A 242 5.93 -16.36 -7.46
C LEU A 242 5.05 -16.51 -8.71
N ASN A 243 3.81 -16.95 -8.54
CA ASN A 243 2.87 -17.17 -9.64
C ASN A 243 2.53 -15.87 -10.39
N ALA A 244 2.33 -14.78 -9.64
CA ALA A 244 2.09 -13.46 -10.22
C ALA A 244 3.34 -12.91 -10.93
N TYR A 245 4.51 -13.09 -10.33
CA TYR A 245 5.76 -12.59 -10.89
C TYR A 245 6.12 -13.31 -12.19
N THR A 246 5.84 -14.61 -12.30
CA THR A 246 6.14 -15.40 -13.50
C THR A 246 5.47 -14.85 -14.76
N ASP A 247 4.33 -14.16 -14.63
CA ASP A 247 3.60 -13.59 -15.78
C ASP A 247 4.09 -12.19 -16.19
N HIS A 248 4.82 -11.49 -15.30
CA HIS A 248 5.05 -10.04 -15.43
C HIS A 248 6.49 -9.59 -15.21
N VAL A 249 7.30 -10.36 -14.49
CA VAL A 249 8.64 -10.00 -14.03
C VAL A 249 9.64 -10.95 -14.66
N SER A 250 10.67 -10.42 -15.32
CA SER A 250 11.72 -11.21 -15.96
C SER A 250 12.85 -11.61 -14.99
N GLU A 251 13.71 -12.55 -15.41
CA GLU A 251 14.94 -12.87 -14.66
C GLU A 251 15.87 -11.66 -14.50
N ASP A 252 15.95 -10.78 -15.52
CA ASP A 252 16.77 -9.57 -15.47
C ASP A 252 16.21 -8.53 -14.50
N ASP A 253 14.88 -8.42 -14.41
CA ASP A 253 14.21 -7.56 -13.43
C ASP A 253 14.55 -8.02 -12.01
N LEU A 254 14.39 -9.31 -11.70
CA LEU A 254 14.71 -9.86 -10.38
C LEU A 254 16.18 -9.66 -10.01
N ARG A 255 17.10 -9.86 -10.96
CA ARG A 255 18.54 -9.61 -10.75
C ARG A 255 18.78 -8.12 -10.45
N THR A 256 18.22 -7.22 -11.25
CA THR A 256 18.35 -5.77 -11.09
C THR A 256 17.87 -5.34 -9.70
N LEU A 257 16.71 -5.85 -9.28
CA LEU A 257 16.14 -5.55 -7.97
C LEU A 257 16.97 -6.15 -6.82
N CYS A 258 17.52 -7.35 -6.98
CA CYS A 258 18.45 -7.91 -6.00
C CYS A 258 19.71 -7.03 -5.84
N GLU A 259 20.31 -6.60 -6.95
CA GLU A 259 21.50 -5.74 -6.93
C GLU A 259 21.24 -4.39 -6.27
N MET A 260 20.05 -3.81 -6.52
CA MET A 260 19.58 -2.60 -5.87
C MET A 260 19.35 -2.83 -4.36
N GLN A 261 18.65 -3.91 -4.00
CA GLN A 261 18.28 -4.18 -2.61
C GLN A 261 19.49 -4.56 -1.74
N LYS A 262 20.59 -5.06 -2.33
CA LYS A 262 21.87 -5.28 -1.62
C LYS A 262 22.57 -4.00 -1.15
N GLN A 263 22.17 -2.85 -1.67
CA GLN A 263 22.85 -1.60 -1.34
C GLN A 263 22.54 -1.16 0.10
N PRO A 264 23.50 -0.59 0.84
CA PRO A 264 23.27 -0.13 2.21
C PRO A 264 22.14 0.89 2.32
N SER A 265 21.97 1.77 1.33
CA SER A 265 20.89 2.76 1.30
C SER A 265 19.50 2.12 1.14
N ALA A 266 19.39 1.07 0.31
CA ALA A 266 18.16 0.31 0.12
C ALA A 266 17.80 -0.52 1.36
N GLN A 267 18.79 -1.12 2.02
CA GLN A 267 18.58 -1.84 3.28
C GLN A 267 18.16 -0.91 4.43
N ALA A 268 18.73 0.28 4.51
CA ALA A 268 18.30 1.29 5.48
C ALA A 268 16.85 1.73 5.23
N ALA A 269 16.50 1.98 3.96
CA ALA A 269 15.13 2.32 3.57
C ALA A 269 14.14 1.18 3.86
N LEU A 270 14.52 -0.08 3.58
CA LEU A 270 13.74 -1.26 3.92
C LEU A 270 13.47 -1.34 5.44
N LYS A 271 14.49 -1.14 6.27
CA LYS A 271 14.32 -1.14 7.73
C LYS A 271 13.38 -0.03 8.20
N ALA A 272 13.46 1.17 7.62
CA ALA A 272 12.52 2.25 7.89
C ALA A 272 11.08 1.84 7.52
N SER A 273 10.88 1.25 6.35
CA SER A 273 9.58 0.74 5.90
C SER A 273 9.05 -0.37 6.79
N GLN A 274 9.90 -1.27 7.29
CA GLN A 274 9.48 -2.30 8.24
C GLN A 274 9.02 -1.70 9.56
N ASN A 275 9.77 -0.74 10.12
CA ASN A 275 9.36 -0.02 11.33
C ASN A 275 8.01 0.70 11.14
N MET A 276 7.78 1.26 9.95
CA MET A 276 6.50 1.84 9.57
C MET A 276 5.42 0.76 9.46
N ALA A 277 5.71 -0.40 8.87
CA ALA A 277 4.76 -1.50 8.69
C ALA A 277 4.23 -2.01 10.04
N HIS A 278 5.03 -2.01 11.11
CA HIS A 278 4.58 -2.32 12.48
C HIS A 278 3.51 -1.35 13.01
N ASN A 279 3.38 -0.16 12.41
CA ASN A 279 2.46 0.90 12.81
C ASN A 279 1.50 1.30 11.67
N ILE A 280 1.32 0.44 10.66
CA ILE A 280 0.63 0.80 9.40
C ILE A 280 -0.81 1.28 9.64
N MET A 281 -1.48 0.76 10.68
CA MET A 281 -2.81 1.23 11.09
C MET A 281 -2.80 2.67 11.59
N SER A 282 -1.82 3.05 12.43
CA SER A 282 -1.68 4.43 12.93
C SER A 282 -1.41 5.38 11.78
N VAL A 283 -0.49 5.00 10.88
CA VAL A 283 -0.16 5.76 9.67
C VAL A 283 -1.42 5.99 8.82
N GLY A 284 -2.22 4.94 8.59
CA GLY A 284 -3.47 5.05 7.83
C GLY A 284 -4.48 6.01 8.48
N MET A 285 -4.67 5.92 9.80
CA MET A 285 -5.57 6.82 10.53
C MET A 285 -5.08 8.27 10.52
N GLU A 286 -3.77 8.51 10.59
CA GLU A 286 -3.18 9.83 10.52
C GLU A 286 -3.36 10.47 9.14
N ILE A 287 -3.28 9.70 8.04
CA ILE A 287 -3.61 10.20 6.69
C ILE A 287 -5.08 10.63 6.61
N ILE A 288 -6.00 9.85 7.18
CA ILE A 288 -7.43 10.20 7.21
C ILE A 288 -7.64 11.50 8.02
N ALA A 289 -6.96 11.65 9.16
CA ALA A 289 -7.04 12.85 9.99
C ALA A 289 -6.52 14.10 9.25
N LYS A 290 -5.39 13.97 8.54
CA LYS A 290 -4.83 15.04 7.69
C LYS A 290 -5.79 15.44 6.58
N TYR A 291 -6.39 14.47 5.90
CA TYR A 291 -7.41 14.74 4.89
C TYR A 291 -8.63 15.48 5.45
N ASN A 292 -9.16 15.04 6.59
CA ASN A 292 -10.28 15.71 7.24
C ASN A 292 -9.96 17.14 7.66
N THR A 293 -8.76 17.36 8.22
CA THR A 293 -8.28 18.70 8.57
C THR A 293 -8.16 19.59 7.34
N TRP A 294 -7.66 19.04 6.23
CA TRP A 294 -7.60 19.73 4.96
C TRP A 294 -9.00 20.07 4.44
N LEU A 295 -9.96 19.13 4.46
CA LEU A 295 -11.35 19.37 4.06
C LEU A 295 -12.00 20.48 4.87
N ASP A 296 -11.81 20.50 6.20
CA ASP A 296 -12.35 21.54 7.09
C ASP A 296 -11.80 22.94 6.76
N SER A 297 -10.58 23.03 6.22
CA SER A 297 -10.03 24.30 5.74
C SER A 297 -10.63 24.79 4.42
N GLN A 298 -11.27 23.90 3.65
CA GLN A 298 -11.90 24.22 2.36
C GLN A 298 -13.41 24.48 2.49
N LEU A 299 -14.07 23.84 3.45
CA LEU A 299 -15.52 23.90 3.71
C LEU A 299 -15.93 24.93 4.76
#